data_AF-M2U8N2-F1
#
_entry.id   AF-M2U8N2-F1
#
_cell.length_a   1.000
_cell.length_b   1.000
_cell.length_c   1.000
_cell.angle_alpha   90.00
_cell.angle_beta   90.00
_cell.angle_gamma   90.00
#
_symmetry.space_group_name_H-M   'P 1'
#
loop_
_entity.id
_entity.type
_entity.pdbx_description
1 polymer ?
#
loop_
_entity_poly.entity_id
_entity_poly.type
_entity_poly.pdbx_seq_one_letter_code
_entity_poly.pdbx_strand_id
1 'polypeptide(L)'
;WTSAKEAGEKLIKPELGGSDKVFEERPIKKEIKKHCGGRVEYLPELRKMLWEEKGEEWKEIVKVATERRVEETQEVGYLSLGRNEVV
;
A
#
# COMPACT_ATOMS: atom_id res chain seq x y z
N TRP A 1 13.98 -5.31 -6.73
CA TRP A 1 12.79 -4.57 -6.27
C TRP A 1 12.54 -3.31 -7.11
N THR A 2 13.47 -2.35 -7.16
CA THR A 2 13.33 -1.06 -7.86
C THR A 2 12.89 -1.19 -9.32
N SER A 3 13.56 -1.99 -10.13
CA SER A 3 13.20 -2.13 -11.56
C SER A 3 11.82 -2.77 -11.79
N ALA A 4 11.39 -3.68 -10.89
CA ALA A 4 10.04 -4.26 -10.95
C ALA A 4 8.97 -3.26 -10.52
N LYS A 5 9.29 -2.41 -9.52
CA LYS A 5 8.44 -1.30 -9.10
C LYS A 5 8.23 -0.34 -10.26
N GLU A 6 9.30 0.16 -10.87
CA GLU A 6 9.26 1.11 -11.99
C GLU A 6 8.52 0.54 -13.22
N ALA A 7 8.77 -0.73 -13.55
CA ALA A 7 8.08 -1.38 -14.67
C ALA A 7 6.57 -1.49 -14.43
N GLY A 8 6.14 -1.82 -13.20
CA GLY A 8 4.73 -1.82 -12.83
C GLY A 8 4.13 -0.41 -12.81
N GLU A 9 4.85 0.58 -12.29
CA GLU A 9 4.38 1.96 -12.23
C GLU A 9 4.07 2.53 -13.63
N LYS A 10 4.94 2.27 -14.63
CA LYS A 10 4.68 2.67 -16.02
C LYS A 10 3.40 2.08 -16.61
N LEU A 11 2.98 0.91 -16.12
CA LEU A 11 1.77 0.25 -16.60
C LEU A 11 0.50 0.72 -15.86
N ILE A 12 0.65 1.25 -14.65
CA ILE A 12 -0.48 1.63 -13.78
C ILE A 12 -0.77 3.14 -13.90
N LYS A 13 0.28 3.97 -13.84
CA LYS A 13 0.17 5.43 -13.69
C LYS A 13 -0.21 6.13 -14.99
N PRO A 14 -1.35 6.85 -15.06
CA PRO A 14 -1.75 7.61 -16.24
C PRO A 14 -0.69 8.60 -16.73
N GLU A 15 0.02 9.26 -15.82
CA GLU A 15 1.10 10.22 -16.12
C GLU A 15 2.32 9.58 -16.80
N LEU A 16 2.46 8.25 -16.77
CA LEU A 16 3.50 7.49 -17.46
C LEU A 16 2.95 6.75 -18.70
N GLY A 17 1.70 7.02 -19.09
CA GLY A 17 1.01 6.32 -20.19
C GLY A 17 0.35 5.00 -19.78
N GLY A 18 0.28 4.70 -18.49
CA GLY A 18 -0.38 3.53 -17.92
C GLY A 18 -1.87 3.73 -17.67
N SER A 19 -2.51 2.71 -17.10
CA SER A 19 -3.90 2.77 -16.64
C SER A 19 -4.20 1.67 -15.64
N ASP A 20 -5.05 1.95 -14.66
CA ASP A 20 -5.56 0.94 -13.72
C ASP A 20 -6.31 -0.22 -14.42
N LYS A 21 -6.76 -0.02 -15.67
CA LYS A 21 -7.32 -1.10 -16.51
C LYS A 21 -6.36 -2.27 -16.71
N VAL A 22 -5.05 -2.07 -16.51
CA VAL A 22 -4.07 -3.16 -16.55
C VAL A 22 -4.38 -4.27 -15.53
N PHE A 23 -5.10 -3.96 -14.45
CA PHE A 23 -5.57 -4.94 -13.46
C PHE A 23 -6.80 -5.73 -13.92
N GLU A 24 -7.52 -5.28 -14.94
CA GLU A 24 -8.66 -5.99 -15.55
C GLU A 24 -8.19 -7.00 -16.60
N GLU A 25 -7.03 -6.77 -17.22
CA GLU A 25 -6.47 -7.63 -18.26
C GLU A 25 -6.18 -9.06 -17.76
N ARG A 26 -6.44 -10.06 -18.60
CA ARG A 26 -6.12 -11.47 -18.32
C ARG A 26 -5.39 -12.10 -19.52
N PRO A 27 -4.31 -12.88 -19.29
CA PRO A 27 -3.67 -13.13 -17.98
C PRO A 27 -2.96 -11.88 -17.43
N ILE A 28 -2.85 -11.78 -16.10
CA ILE A 28 -2.19 -10.63 -15.44
C ILE A 28 -0.72 -10.55 -15.91
N LYS A 29 -0.31 -9.37 -16.39
CA LYS A 29 1.07 -9.09 -16.83
C LYS A 29 2.09 -9.42 -15.74
N LYS A 30 3.24 -9.95 -16.15
CA LYS A 30 4.30 -10.41 -15.24
C LYS A 30 4.85 -9.26 -14.40
N GLU A 31 4.93 -8.07 -14.99
CA GLU A 31 5.40 -6.82 -14.40
C GLU A 31 4.48 -6.38 -13.27
N ILE A 32 3.16 -6.47 -13.48
CA ILE A 32 2.15 -6.20 -12.45
C ILE A 32 2.23 -7.22 -11.31
N LYS A 33 2.35 -8.52 -11.62
CA LYS A 33 2.54 -9.55 -10.58
C LYS A 33 3.76 -9.27 -9.72
N LYS A 34 4.90 -8.92 -10.33
CA LYS A 34 6.14 -8.60 -9.62
C LYS A 34 6.02 -7.30 -8.81
N HIS A 35 5.39 -6.27 -9.38
CA HIS A 35 5.15 -5.01 -8.69
C HIS A 35 4.30 -5.23 -7.44
N CYS A 36 3.15 -5.91 -7.57
CA CYS A 36 2.26 -6.22 -6.45
C CYS A 36 2.92 -7.15 -5.43
N GLY A 37 3.60 -8.21 -5.89
CA GLY A 37 4.32 -9.13 -5.03
C GLY A 37 5.36 -8.42 -4.17
N GLY A 38 6.18 -7.55 -4.76
CA GLY A 38 7.19 -6.79 -4.04
C GLY A 38 6.67 -5.78 -3.01
N ARG A 39 5.35 -5.50 -2.98
CA ARG A 39 4.73 -4.68 -1.93
C ARG A 39 4.34 -5.50 -0.69
N VAL A 40 4.16 -6.80 -0.85
CA VAL A 40 3.67 -7.69 0.22
C VAL A 40 4.70 -8.71 0.69
N GLU A 41 5.75 -8.95 -0.12
CA GLU A 41 6.76 -9.99 0.07
C GLU A 41 7.39 -9.97 1.47
N TYR A 42 7.66 -8.79 2.03
CA TYR A 42 8.31 -8.63 3.34
C TYR A 42 7.35 -8.29 4.48
N LEU A 43 6.03 -8.23 4.23
CA LEU A 43 5.06 -7.92 5.29
C LEU A 43 5.04 -8.95 6.42
N PRO A 44 5.21 -10.27 6.19
CA PRO A 44 5.29 -11.24 7.28
C PRO A 44 6.47 -10.96 8.24
N GLU A 45 7.67 -10.72 7.70
CA GLU A 45 8.86 -10.40 8.50
C GLU A 45 8.71 -9.07 9.23
N LEU A 46 8.18 -8.05 8.55
CA LEU A 46 7.88 -6.77 9.18
C LEU A 46 6.86 -6.91 10.31
N ARG A 47 5.82 -7.75 10.13
CA ARG A 47 4.85 -8.03 11.20
C ARG A 47 5.52 -8.70 12.39
N LYS A 48 6.41 -9.66 12.17
CA LYS A 48 7.17 -10.28 13.27
C LYS A 48 7.97 -9.22 14.04
N MET A 49 8.76 -8.41 13.33
CA MET A 49 9.64 -7.40 13.94
C MET A 49 8.89 -6.23 14.61
N LEU A 50 7.80 -5.79 14.01
CA LEU A 50 7.06 -4.59 14.42
C LEU A 50 5.83 -4.90 15.28
N TRP A 51 5.43 -6.16 15.44
CA TRP A 51 4.27 -6.52 16.26
C TRP A 51 4.59 -7.62 17.25
N GLU A 52 5.11 -8.76 16.78
CA GLU A 52 5.29 -9.93 17.64
C GLU A 52 6.46 -9.77 18.62
N GLU A 53 7.57 -9.22 18.16
CA GLU A 53 8.79 -9.02 18.95
C GLU A 53 8.73 -7.74 19.81
N LYS A 54 7.64 -6.97 19.74
CA LYS A 54 7.47 -5.73 20.50
C LYS A 54 6.63 -5.94 21.76
N GLY A 55 6.95 -5.19 22.81
CA GLY A 55 6.23 -5.22 24.08
C GLY A 55 4.82 -4.61 24.01
N GLU A 56 4.03 -4.84 25.05
CA GLU A 56 2.63 -4.39 25.11
C GLU A 56 2.45 -2.87 24.99
N GLU A 57 3.38 -2.07 25.51
CA GLU A 57 3.35 -0.60 25.38
C GLU A 57 3.33 -0.17 23.90
N TRP A 58 4.16 -0.79 23.06
CA TRP A 58 4.17 -0.52 21.62
C TRP A 58 2.85 -0.92 20.96
N LYS A 59 2.27 -2.05 21.37
CA LYS A 59 0.99 -2.52 20.82
C LYS A 59 -0.14 -1.56 21.15
N GLU A 60 -0.15 -0.96 22.35
CA GLU A 60 -1.13 0.06 22.71
C GLU A 60 -0.95 1.33 21.85
N ILE A 61 0.29 1.77 21.60
CA ILE A 61 0.56 2.91 20.70
C ILE A 61 -0.02 2.63 19.31
N VAL A 62 0.25 1.45 18.76
CA VAL A 62 -0.26 1.05 17.43
C VAL A 62 -1.79 0.99 17.43
N LYS A 63 -2.41 0.44 18.47
CA LYS A 63 -3.87 0.39 18.63
C LYS A 63 -4.47 1.79 18.62
N VAL A 64 -4.01 2.69 19.49
CA VAL A 64 -4.49 4.08 19.57
C VAL A 64 -4.33 4.80 18.22
N ALA A 65 -3.18 4.65 17.57
CA ALA A 65 -2.96 5.23 16.25
C ALA A 65 -3.89 4.63 15.17
N THR A 66 -4.19 3.33 15.26
CA THR A 66 -5.09 2.64 14.34
C THR A 66 -6.53 3.11 14.53
N GLU A 67 -7.01 3.19 15.78
CA GLU A 67 -8.35 3.67 16.12
C GLU A 67 -8.55 5.10 15.63
N ARG A 68 -7.61 6.00 15.95
CA ARG A 68 -7.61 7.38 15.44
C ARG A 68 -7.67 7.41 13.90
N ARG A 69 -6.87 6.58 13.22
CA ARG A 69 -6.88 6.55 11.76
C ARG A 69 -8.22 6.11 11.19
N VAL A 70 -8.91 5.19 11.86
CA VAL A 70 -10.26 4.74 11.48
C VAL A 70 -11.27 5.86 11.71
N GLU A 71 -11.21 6.56 12.84
CA GLU A 71 -12.07 7.71 13.13
C GLU A 71 -11.93 8.82 12.08
N GLU A 72 -10.69 9.14 11.67
CA GLU A 72 -10.43 10.11 10.60
C GLU A 72 -11.16 9.74 9.29
N THR A 73 -11.34 8.44 9.01
CA THR A 73 -12.06 7.99 7.80
C THR A 73 -13.56 8.26 7.84
N GLN A 74 -14.12 8.55 9.01
CA GLN A 74 -15.54 8.77 9.23
C GLN A 74 -15.91 10.26 9.25
N GLU A 75 -14.94 11.17 9.15
CA GLU A 75 -15.20 12.60 9.12
C GLU A 75 -15.87 13.04 7.82
N VAL A 76 -16.75 14.05 7.91
CA VAL A 76 -17.56 14.59 6.80
C VAL A 76 -16.70 15.11 5.62
N GLY A 77 -15.42 15.38 5.86
CA GLY A 77 -14.45 15.84 4.86
C GLY A 77 -13.38 14.82 4.49
N TYR A 78 -13.51 13.54 4.87
CA TYR A 78 -12.49 12.55 4.59
C TYR A 78 -12.34 12.30 3.09
N LEU A 79 -11.16 12.61 2.56
CA LEU A 79 -10.73 12.17 1.24
C LEU A 79 -9.93 10.87 1.40
N SER A 80 -10.37 9.80 0.73
CA SER A 80 -9.66 8.52 0.69
C SER A 80 -8.36 8.56 -0.12
N LEU A 81 -8.09 9.70 -0.77
CA LEU A 81 -6.86 9.96 -1.49
C LEU A 81 -5.70 10.05 -0.49
N GLY A 82 -4.60 9.34 -0.78
CA GLY A 82 -3.40 9.42 0.05
C GLY A 82 -2.89 10.86 0.15
N ARG A 83 -2.12 11.18 1.21
CA ARG A 83 -1.61 12.54 1.51
C ARG A 83 -0.85 13.24 0.37
N ASN A 84 -0.57 12.56 -0.74
CA ASN A 84 0.19 13.03 -1.90
C ASN A 84 -0.65 13.17 -3.18
N GLU A 85 -1.97 13.00 -3.12
CA GLU A 85 -2.88 13.15 -4.28
C GLU A 85 -3.88 14.32 -4.10
N VAL A 86 -3.48 15.34 -3.33
CA VAL A 86 -4.17 16.64 -3.38
C VAL A 86 -3.58 17.39 -4.57
N VAL A 87 -4.29 17.34 -5.71
CA VAL A 87 -4.08 18.23 -6.86
C VAL A 87 -4.84 19.53 -6.63
#